data_AF-A0A2U1FMB9-F1
#
_entry.id   AF-A0A2U1FMB9-F1
#
_cell.length_a   1.000
_cell.length_b   1.000
_cell.length_c   1.000
_cell.angle_alpha   90.00
_cell.angle_beta   90.00
_cell.angle_gamma   90.00
#
_symmetry.space_group_name_H-M   'P 1'
#
loop_
_entity.id
_entity.type
_entity.pdbx_description
1 polymer ?
#
loop_
_entity_poly.entity_id
_entity_poly.type
_entity_poly.pdbx_seq_one_letter_code
_entity_poly.pdbx_strand_id
1 'polypeptide(L)'
;MRKLIDYTFYRLYYVYKMKDPAPLASARMLVVLAVTALIYFTCTLALKVVFNISILDIHPNNPKLPLMTCIFGIGGIVYWRITRKYTEKYVSTILTPKFQGSKYNKRVKGWMIIVACLLCFFVLGISASVIV
;
A
#
# COMPACT_ATOMS: atom_id res chain seq x y z
N MET A 1 7.17 7.70 7.59
CA MET A 1 6.23 6.72 6.98
C MET A 1 5.63 5.70 7.95
N ARG A 2 6.39 5.04 8.84
CA ARG A 2 5.88 3.93 9.68
C ARG A 2 4.63 4.25 10.52
N LYS A 3 4.60 5.41 11.20
CA LYS A 3 3.45 5.86 12.02
C LYS A 3 2.16 6.09 11.21
N LEU A 4 2.29 6.52 9.96
CA LEU A 4 1.17 6.77 9.04
C LEU A 4 0.56 5.45 8.57
N ILE A 5 1.39 4.49 8.14
CA ILE A 5 0.94 3.15 7.75
C ILE A 5 0.28 2.43 8.93
N ASP A 6 0.88 2.52 10.12
CA ASP A 6 0.31 1.96 11.36
C ASP A 6 -1.08 2.56 11.68
N TYR A 7 -1.24 3.87 11.49
CA TYR A 7 -2.52 4.56 11.69
C TYR A 7 -3.57 4.16 10.63
N THR A 8 -3.18 4.14 9.35
CA THR A 8 -4.03 3.71 8.24
C THR A 8 -4.50 2.27 8.44
N PHE A 9 -3.60 1.36 8.81
CA PHE A 9 -3.94 -0.03 9.11
C PHE A 9 -4.92 -0.15 10.28
N TYR A 10 -4.66 0.56 11.39
CA TYR A 10 -5.54 0.58 12.55
C TYR A 10 -6.97 1.03 12.17
N ARG A 11 -7.09 2.12 11.41
CA ARG A 11 -8.40 2.63 10.99
C ARG A 11 -9.11 1.68 10.04
N LEU A 12 -8.41 1.14 9.04
CA LEU A 12 -8.99 0.17 8.11
C LEU A 12 -9.49 -1.07 8.86
N TYR A 13 -8.69 -1.61 9.78
CA TYR A 13 -9.09 -2.76 10.59
C TYR A 13 -10.39 -2.49 11.37
N TYR A 14 -10.51 -1.32 12.02
CA TYR A 14 -11.73 -0.97 12.77
C TYR A 14 -12.95 -0.73 11.88
N VAL A 15 -12.76 -0.17 10.68
CA VAL A 15 -13.83 0.04 9.70
C VAL A 15 -14.36 -1.30 9.21
N TYR A 16 -13.46 -2.22 8.86
CA TYR A 16 -13.84 -3.54 8.40
C TYR A 16 -14.39 -4.43 9.51
N LYS A 17 -13.92 -4.27 10.75
CA LYS A 17 -14.41 -5.07 11.89
C LYS A 17 -15.92 -4.96 12.09
N MET A 18 -16.54 -3.85 11.67
CA MET A 18 -17.98 -3.64 11.76
C MET A 18 -18.77 -4.11 10.52
N LYS A 19 -18.10 -4.50 9.44
CA LYS A 19 -18.73 -4.72 8.13
C LYS A 19 -18.37 -6.04 7.45
N ASP A 20 -17.19 -6.60 7.74
CA ASP A 20 -16.63 -7.77 7.05
C ASP A 20 -16.40 -8.93 8.02
N PRO A 21 -16.63 -10.18 7.59
CA PRO A 21 -16.28 -11.38 8.37
C PRO A 21 -14.75 -11.58 8.50
N ALA A 22 -13.94 -10.99 7.60
CA ALA A 22 -12.48 -11.11 7.60
C ALA A 22 -11.78 -9.74 7.57
N PRO A 23 -11.96 -8.91 8.62
CA PRO A 23 -11.58 -7.49 8.59
C PRO A 23 -10.08 -7.24 8.49
N LEU A 24 -9.30 -8.21 8.95
CA LEU A 24 -7.86 -8.15 8.92
C LEU A 24 -7.30 -8.42 7.52
N ALA A 25 -7.93 -9.32 6.76
CA ALA A 25 -7.56 -9.58 5.37
C ALA A 25 -7.86 -8.34 4.50
N SER A 26 -9.05 -7.74 4.62
CA SER A 26 -9.43 -6.53 3.89
C SER A 26 -8.49 -5.35 4.18
N ALA A 27 -8.17 -5.11 5.46
CA ALA A 27 -7.23 -4.07 5.86
C ALA A 27 -5.81 -4.32 5.34
N ARG A 28 -5.32 -5.56 5.40
CA ARG A 28 -4.01 -5.94 4.84
C ARG A 28 -3.95 -5.71 3.34
N MET A 29 -4.96 -6.15 2.59
CA MET A 29 -4.98 -6.04 1.13
C MET A 29 -4.91 -4.58 0.67
N LEU A 30 -5.69 -3.68 1.27
CA LEU A 30 -5.63 -2.25 0.91
C LEU A 30 -4.29 -1.60 1.24
N VAL A 31 -3.68 -1.95 2.39
CA VAL A 31 -2.36 -1.41 2.75
C VAL A 31 -1.26 -2.00 1.86
N VAL A 32 -1.34 -3.29 1.52
CA VAL A 32 -0.42 -3.95 0.56
C VAL A 32 -0.51 -3.27 -0.78
N LEU A 33 -1.72 -3.02 -1.29
CA LEU A 33 -1.95 -2.37 -2.58
C LEU A 33 -1.39 -0.94 -2.61
N ALA A 34 -1.67 -0.14 -1.58
CA ALA A 34 -1.16 1.23 -1.49
C ALA A 34 0.37 1.30 -1.36
N VAL A 35 0.97 0.43 -0.53
CA VAL A 35 2.44 0.40 -0.33
C VAL A 35 3.15 -0.15 -1.56
N THR A 36 2.59 -1.17 -2.21
CA THR A 36 3.14 -1.74 -3.46
C THR A 36 3.14 -0.69 -4.55
N ALA A 37 2.05 0.05 -4.75
CA ALA A 37 1.98 1.13 -5.74
C ALA A 37 2.98 2.25 -5.45
N LEU A 38 3.16 2.62 -4.18
CA LEU A 38 4.14 3.64 -3.80
C LEU A 38 5.57 3.19 -4.09
N ILE A 39 5.92 1.96 -3.72
CA ILE A 39 7.26 1.41 -3.99
C ILE A 39 7.50 1.30 -5.49
N TYR A 40 6.53 0.74 -6.23
CA TYR A 40 6.60 0.62 -7.68
C TYR A 40 6.84 1.97 -8.36
N PHE A 41 6.04 2.98 -8.02
CA PHE A 41 6.21 4.33 -8.53
C PHE A 41 7.57 4.95 -8.18
N THR A 42 8.04 4.80 -6.93
CA THR A 42 9.36 5.32 -6.55
C THR A 42 10.49 4.62 -7.30
N CYS A 43 10.36 3.32 -7.57
CA CYS A 43 11.34 2.56 -8.36
C CYS A 43 11.33 3.00 -9.83
N THR A 44 10.16 3.14 -10.45
CA THR A 44 10.05 3.59 -11.85
C THR A 44 10.60 5.02 -12.01
N LEU A 45 10.25 5.91 -11.08
CA LEU A 45 10.73 7.30 -11.09
C LEU A 45 12.25 7.38 -10.86
N ALA A 46 12.80 6.59 -9.94
CA ALA A 46 14.25 6.54 -9.72
C ALA A 46 15.00 6.03 -10.96
N LEU A 47 14.49 4.98 -11.62
CA LEU A 47 15.07 4.47 -12.87
C LEU A 47 15.09 5.54 -13.96
N LYS A 48 13.97 6.25 -14.14
CA LYS A 48 13.88 7.30 -15.16
C LYS A 48 14.75 8.52 -14.84
N VAL A 49 14.78 8.99 -13.59
CA VAL A 49 15.52 10.20 -13.21
C VAL A 49 17.02 9.96 -13.14
N VAL A 50 17.46 8.84 -12.59
CA VAL A 50 18.89 8.57 -12.34
C VAL A 50 19.55 7.92 -13.56
N PHE A 51 18.87 6.97 -14.20
CA PHE A 51 19.44 6.16 -15.27
C PHE A 51 18.88 6.50 -16.64
N ASN A 52 17.83 7.33 -16.74
CA ASN A 52 17.12 7.65 -17.99
C ASN A 52 16.63 6.41 -18.76
N ILE A 53 16.35 5.32 -18.04
CA ILE A 53 15.90 4.04 -18.59
C ILE A 53 14.45 3.81 -18.17
N SER A 54 13.60 3.36 -19.10
CA SER A 54 12.29 2.81 -18.76
C SER A 54 12.38 1.31 -18.44
N ILE A 55 11.48 0.82 -17.59
CA ILE A 55 11.32 -0.62 -17.32
C ILE A 55 10.96 -1.39 -18.61
N LEU A 56 10.29 -0.75 -19.57
CA LEU A 56 9.97 -1.35 -20.87
C LEU A 56 11.22 -1.51 -21.75
N ASP A 57 12.20 -0.61 -21.61
CA ASP A 57 13.43 -0.61 -22.41
C ASP A 57 14.41 -1.72 -21.99
N ILE A 58 14.23 -2.29 -20.79
CA ILE A 58 15.08 -3.37 -20.27
C ILE A 58 14.98 -4.62 -21.14
N HIS A 59 13.80 -4.91 -21.70
CA HIS A 59 13.61 -6.05 -22.60
C HIS A 59 12.68 -5.71 -23.76
N PRO A 60 13.21 -5.16 -24.87
CA PRO A 60 12.40 -4.60 -25.95
C PRO A 60 11.57 -5.66 -26.69
N ASN A 61 12.03 -6.92 -26.73
CA ASN A 61 11.30 -8.02 -27.37
C ASN A 61 10.10 -8.52 -26.55
N ASN A 62 10.10 -8.30 -25.23
CA ASN A 62 8.99 -8.72 -24.38
C ASN A 62 8.86 -7.82 -23.13
N PRO A 63 8.43 -6.56 -23.31
CA PRO A 63 8.51 -5.52 -22.28
C PRO A 63 7.52 -5.76 -21.13
N LYS A 64 6.53 -6.65 -21.31
CA LYS A 64 5.58 -7.06 -20.27
C LYS A 64 6.21 -7.95 -19.19
N LEU A 65 7.25 -8.70 -19.53
CA LEU A 65 7.90 -9.65 -18.64
C LEU A 65 8.67 -8.97 -17.48
N PRO A 66 9.54 -7.96 -17.72
CA PRO A 66 10.19 -7.23 -16.63
C PRO A 66 9.16 -6.45 -15.79
N LEU A 67 8.14 -5.88 -16.43
CA LEU A 67 7.05 -5.18 -15.74
C LEU A 67 6.31 -6.09 -14.76
N MET A 68 5.84 -7.27 -15.20
CA MET A 68 5.17 -8.25 -14.34
C MET A 68 6.09 -8.73 -13.22
N THR A 69 7.35 -9.05 -13.54
CA THR A 69 8.33 -9.50 -12.54
C THR A 69 8.54 -8.46 -11.44
N CYS A 70 8.63 -7.18 -11.81
CA CYS A 70 8.73 -6.09 -10.83
C CYS A 70 7.46 -5.97 -9.97
N ILE A 71 6.27 -5.97 -10.58
CA ILE A 71 5.01 -5.80 -9.85
C ILE A 71 4.78 -6.97 -8.88
N PHE A 72 4.93 -8.22 -9.35
CA PHE A 72 4.75 -9.41 -8.51
C PHE A 72 5.85 -9.55 -7.46
N GLY A 73 7.10 -9.23 -7.80
CA GLY A 73 8.21 -9.26 -6.85
C GLY A 73 8.04 -8.27 -5.70
N ILE A 74 7.75 -7.00 -6.02
CA ILE A 74 7.50 -5.95 -5.02
C ILE A 74 6.24 -6.31 -4.22
N GLY A 75 5.15 -6.70 -4.89
CA GLY A 75 3.90 -7.09 -4.25
C GLY A 75 4.08 -8.23 -3.26
N GLY A 76 4.82 -9.28 -3.63
CA GLY A 76 5.11 -10.43 -2.76
C GLY A 76 5.90 -10.05 -1.51
N ILE A 77 6.96 -9.24 -1.65
CA ILE A 77 7.77 -8.78 -0.51
C ILE A 77 6.94 -7.90 0.43
N VAL A 78 6.13 -6.98 -0.12
CA VAL A 78 5.26 -6.10 0.66
C VAL A 78 4.19 -6.90 1.39
N TYR A 79 3.54 -7.83 0.69
CA TYR A 79 2.55 -8.73 1.27
C TYR A 79 3.12 -9.54 2.43
N TRP A 80 4.30 -10.15 2.25
CA TRP A 80 4.98 -10.91 3.29
C TRP A 80 5.28 -10.04 4.53
N ARG A 81 5.82 -8.83 4.32
CA ARG A 81 6.14 -7.90 5.42
C ARG A 81 4.90 -7.44 6.18
N ILE A 82 3.82 -7.10 5.48
CA ILE A 82 2.57 -6.62 6.10
C ILE A 82 1.88 -7.75 6.86
N THR A 83 1.79 -8.93 6.26
CA THR A 83 1.17 -10.11 6.88
C THR A 83 1.90 -10.52 8.16
N ARG A 84 3.24 -10.51 8.15
CA ARG A 84 4.05 -10.86 9.32
C ARG A 84 3.96 -9.82 10.45
N LYS A 85 3.85 -8.54 10.11
CA LYS A 85 3.84 -7.45 11.10
C LYS A 85 2.45 -7.23 11.71
N TYR A 86 1.41 -7.17 10.89
CA TYR A 86 0.08 -6.76 11.32
C TYR A 86 -0.81 -7.97 11.63
N THR A 87 -0.65 -8.54 12.82
CA THR A 87 -1.51 -9.60 13.37
C THR A 87 -2.59 -9.01 14.28
N GLU A 88 -3.65 -9.78 14.60
CA GLU A 88 -4.68 -9.34 15.55
C GLU A 88 -4.06 -8.94 16.89
N LYS A 89 -3.11 -9.75 17.38
CA LYS A 89 -2.36 -9.47 18.60
C LYS A 89 -1.62 -8.14 18.52
N TYR A 90 -0.98 -7.82 17.40
CA TYR A 90 -0.31 -6.53 17.24
C TYR A 90 -1.30 -5.35 17.22
N VAL A 91 -2.46 -5.54 16.58
CA VAL A 91 -3.49 -4.49 16.53
C VAL A 91 -4.07 -4.21 17.92
N SER A 92 -4.41 -5.26 18.67
CA SER A 92 -5.02 -5.10 20.00
C SER A 92 -4.02 -4.60 21.03
N THR A 93 -2.78 -5.12 21.04
CA THR A 93 -1.81 -4.80 22.09
C THR A 93 -0.98 -3.54 21.83
N ILE A 94 -0.73 -3.18 20.56
CA ILE A 94 0.13 -2.04 20.21
C ILE A 94 -0.66 -0.90 19.57
N LEU A 95 -1.45 -1.18 18.52
CA LEU A 95 -2.10 -0.12 17.73
C LEU A 95 -3.30 0.50 18.44
N THR A 96 -4.11 -0.32 19.10
CA THR A 96 -5.33 0.12 19.80
C THR A 96 -5.03 1.10 20.93
N PRO A 97 -4.19 0.78 21.94
CA PRO A 97 -3.89 1.73 23.02
C PRO A 97 -3.24 3.01 22.49
N LYS A 98 -2.49 2.92 21.39
CA LYS A 98 -1.79 4.07 20.78
C LYS A 98 -2.72 5.03 20.04
N PHE A 99 -3.80 4.53 19.43
CA PHE A 99 -4.63 5.32 18.52
C PHE A 99 -6.09 5.46 18.91
N GLN A 100 -6.59 4.72 19.91
CA GLN A 100 -8.00 4.76 20.33
C GLN A 100 -8.46 6.17 20.75
N GLY A 101 -7.63 6.94 21.45
CA GLY A 101 -7.91 8.32 21.87
C GLY A 101 -7.50 9.41 20.87
N SER A 102 -7.06 9.05 19.66
CA SER A 102 -6.49 10.01 18.72
C SER A 102 -7.53 11.03 18.23
N LYS A 103 -7.21 12.34 18.33
CA LYS A 103 -8.04 13.45 17.79
C LYS A 103 -8.36 13.27 16.30
N TYR A 104 -7.47 12.60 15.56
CA TYR A 104 -7.63 12.33 14.13
C TYR A 104 -8.78 11.36 13.84
N ASN A 105 -9.16 10.49 14.79
CA ASN A 105 -10.27 9.54 14.60
C ASN A 105 -11.63 10.24 14.46
N LYS A 106 -11.79 11.42 15.09
CA LYS A 106 -13.00 12.25 14.98
C LYS A 106 -13.06 13.02 13.66
N ARG A 107 -11.90 13.45 13.13
CA ARG A 107 -11.82 14.22 11.89
C ARG A 107 -11.86 13.34 10.64
N VAL A 108 -11.16 12.21 10.65
CA VAL A 108 -10.99 11.34 9.47
C VAL A 108 -11.93 10.15 9.54
N LYS A 109 -13.08 10.24 8.86
CA LYS A 109 -14.03 9.13 8.71
C LYS A 109 -13.39 7.95 7.94
N GLY A 110 -13.80 6.72 8.27
CA GLY A 110 -13.21 5.49 7.75
C GLY A 110 -13.22 5.33 6.22
N TRP A 111 -14.37 5.60 5.59
CA TRP A 111 -14.53 5.62 4.13
C TRP A 111 -13.55 6.56 3.41
N MET A 112 -13.17 7.70 4.01
CA MET A 112 -12.19 8.61 3.41
C MET A 112 -10.80 7.98 3.31
N ILE A 113 -10.45 7.07 4.23
CA ILE A 113 -9.16 6.37 4.20
C ILE A 113 -9.14 5.32 3.09
N ILE A 114 -10.25 4.62 2.89
CA ILE A 114 -10.42 3.66 1.78
C ILE A 114 -10.30 4.40 0.44
N VAL A 115 -11.04 5.50 0.28
CA VAL A 115 -10.98 6.33 -0.93
C VAL A 115 -9.58 6.89 -1.13
N ALA A 116 -8.91 7.37 -0.08
CA ALA A 116 -7.54 7.85 -0.19
C ALA A 116 -6.55 6.76 -0.64
N CYS A 117 -6.67 5.53 -0.11
CA CYS A 117 -5.84 4.40 -0.56
C CYS A 117 -6.06 4.08 -2.05
N LEU A 118 -7.31 4.09 -2.51
CA LEU A 118 -7.65 3.86 -3.91
C LEU A 118 -7.16 5.00 -4.82
N LEU A 119 -7.38 6.26 -4.42
CA LEU A 119 -6.89 7.42 -5.16
C LEU A 119 -5.37 7.41 -5.26
N CYS A 120 -4.66 7.10 -4.17
CA CYS A 120 -3.20 6.94 -4.21
C CYS A 120 -2.78 5.86 -5.21
N PHE A 121 -3.46 4.71 -5.23
CA PHE A 121 -3.17 3.66 -6.21
C PHE A 121 -3.35 4.14 -7.66
N PHE A 122 -4.48 4.80 -7.96
CA PHE A 122 -4.75 5.31 -9.30
C PHE A 122 -3.76 6.39 -9.72
N VAL A 123 -3.51 7.38 -8.86
CA VAL A 123 -2.57 8.47 -9.15
C VAL A 123 -1.18 7.91 -9.39
N LEU A 124 -0.69 7.02 -8.52
CA LEU A 124 0.64 6.42 -8.66
C LEU A 124 0.73 5.50 -9.88
N GLY A 125 -0.34 4.75 -10.19
CA GLY A 125 -0.42 3.90 -11.38
C GLY A 125 -0.38 4.71 -12.67
N ILE A 126 -1.21 5.75 -12.78
CA ILE A 126 -1.23 6.65 -13.94
C ILE A 126 0.12 7.38 -14.08
N SER A 127 0.65 7.91 -12.98
CA SER A 127 1.94 8.61 -12.99
C SER A 127 3.07 7.66 -13.41
N ALA A 128 3.07 6.41 -12.93
CA ALA A 128 4.03 5.42 -13.37
C ALA A 128 3.88 5.09 -14.86
N SER A 129 2.66 5.03 -15.40
CA SER A 129 2.43 4.79 -16.84
C SER A 129 2.87 5.92 -17.77
N VAL A 130 3.04 7.14 -17.23
CA VAL A 130 3.59 8.29 -17.99
C VAL A 130 5.12 8.32 -17.94
N ILE A 131 5.71 7.79 -16.87
CA ILE A 131 7.17 7.73 -16.66
C ILE A 131 7.80 6.56 -17.42
N VAL A 132 7.08 5.44 -17.45
CA VAL A 132 7.43 4.20 -18.14
C VAL A 132 7.29 4.39 -19.64
#